data_AF-A0A9N8KPV1-F1
#
_entry.id   AF-A0A9N8KPV1-F1
#
_cell.length_a   1.000
_cell.length_b   1.000
_cell.length_c   1.000
_cell.angle_alpha   90.00
_cell.angle_beta   90.00
_cell.angle_gamma   90.00
#
_symmetry.space_group_name_H-M   'P 1'
#
loop_
_entity.id
_entity.type
_entity.pdbx_description
1 polymer ?
#
loop_
_entity_poly.entity_id
_entity_poly.type
_entity_poly.pdbx_seq_one_letter_code
_entity_poly.pdbx_strand_id
1 'polypeptide(L)'
;MRLTNMRYTRAILPSLLMVYYLPLLQSYLLPEVSQRQTWLQIWQLFPITHSLAQLAISKIWKDTVAQDKIHAPKRDVSTVIYTVGIPALLSTMIWAYTLFTSTSPLHQVFLPQHLLSSVTDLHTFTSNVMQWNFLLFVSATYLWLLYFAWDAKAAGMVENSWITIIAALAVASVVLGPGGAVGVGFLYREYVITEKRHRGAITRESVLGEWYRL
;
A
#
# COMPACT_ATOMS: atom_id res chain seq x y z
N MET A 1 21.41 -4.68 6.26
CA MET A 1 20.83 -3.53 5.53
C MET A 1 19.95 -4.09 4.42
N ARG A 2 18.69 -3.65 4.32
CA ARG A 2 17.76 -4.10 3.28
C ARG A 2 17.97 -3.21 2.05
N LEU A 3 18.40 -3.79 0.94
CA LEU A 3 18.48 -3.15 -0.36
C LEU A 3 17.75 -4.06 -1.36
N THR A 4 16.76 -3.52 -2.05
CA THR A 4 16.04 -4.23 -3.10
C THR A 4 16.77 -4.16 -4.43
N ASN A 5 16.48 -5.10 -5.35
CA ASN A 5 17.04 -5.05 -6.69
C ASN A 5 16.39 -3.92 -7.49
N MET A 6 17.14 -2.82 -7.68
CA MET A 6 16.70 -1.60 -8.37
C MET A 6 16.08 -1.86 -9.73
N ARG A 7 16.55 -2.90 -10.43
CA ARG A 7 16.03 -3.34 -11.72
C ARG A 7 14.53 -3.65 -11.65
N TYR A 8 14.13 -4.41 -10.63
CA TYR A 8 12.75 -4.79 -10.41
C TYR A 8 11.97 -3.68 -9.69
N THR A 9 12.58 -3.04 -8.69
CA THR A 9 11.92 -1.97 -7.91
C THR A 9 11.46 -0.81 -8.81
N ARG A 10 12.30 -0.38 -9.76
CA ARG A 10 11.94 0.69 -10.72
C ARG A 10 10.87 0.27 -11.73
N ALA A 11 10.70 -1.03 -11.96
CA ALA A 11 9.71 -1.53 -12.89
C ALA A 11 8.29 -1.57 -12.29
N ILE A 12 8.15 -1.63 -10.95
CA ILE A 12 6.85 -1.80 -10.28
C ILE A 12 5.89 -0.66 -10.61
N LEU A 13 6.29 0.60 -10.38
CA LEU A 13 5.40 1.73 -10.61
C LEU A 13 4.90 1.82 -12.07
N PRO A 14 5.76 1.81 -13.11
CA PRO A 14 5.28 1.86 -14.49
C PRO A 14 4.46 0.63 -14.87
N SER A 15 4.79 -0.58 -14.41
CA SER A 15 3.96 -1.77 -14.67
C SER A 15 2.60 -1.65 -14.00
N LEU A 16 2.54 -1.13 -12.77
CA LEU A 16 1.30 -0.94 -12.02
C LEU A 16 0.41 0.11 -12.69
N LEU A 17 0.97 1.24 -13.10
CA LEU A 17 0.22 2.29 -13.81
C LEU A 17 -0.36 1.76 -15.14
N MET A 18 0.44 1.01 -15.90
CA MET A 18 0.04 0.50 -17.21
C MET A 18 -0.99 -0.62 -17.14
N VAL A 19 -0.85 -1.55 -16.20
CA VAL A 19 -1.62 -2.80 -16.20
C VAL A 19 -2.75 -2.81 -15.18
N TYR A 20 -2.60 -2.08 -14.08
CA TYR A 20 -3.65 -2.01 -13.06
C TYR A 20 -4.48 -0.73 -13.22
N TYR A 21 -3.84 0.45 -13.13
CA TYR A 21 -4.59 1.70 -13.08
C TYR A 21 -5.23 2.08 -14.42
N LEU A 22 -4.52 1.94 -15.54
CA LEU A 22 -5.07 2.31 -16.83
C LEU A 22 -6.31 1.49 -17.19
N PRO A 23 -6.31 0.14 -17.16
CA PRO A 23 -7.52 -0.64 -17.44
C PRO A 23 -8.66 -0.34 -16.48
N LEU A 24 -8.34 -0.16 -15.19
CA LEU A 24 -9.34 0.17 -14.17
C LEU A 24 -10.03 1.51 -14.48
N LEU A 25 -9.27 2.56 -14.79
CA LEU A 25 -9.81 3.86 -15.15
C LEU A 25 -10.67 3.79 -16.41
N GLN A 26 -10.23 3.07 -17.44
CA GLN A 26 -11.01 2.88 -18.67
C GLN A 26 -12.33 2.14 -18.39
N SER A 27 -12.34 1.19 -17.46
CA SER A 27 -13.56 0.47 -17.05
C SER A 27 -14.63 1.36 -16.40
N TYR A 28 -14.25 2.54 -15.90
CA TYR A 28 -15.19 3.50 -15.30
C TYR A 28 -15.51 4.68 -16.22
N LEU A 29 -14.52 5.22 -16.93
CA LEU A 29 -14.62 6.51 -17.62
C LEU A 29 -15.12 6.42 -19.07
N LEU A 30 -15.06 5.24 -19.70
CA LEU A 30 -15.52 5.11 -21.09
C LEU A 30 -17.06 5.24 -21.20
N PRO A 31 -17.57 5.90 -22.26
CA PRO A 31 -19.00 6.16 -22.39
C PRO A 31 -19.80 4.88 -22.68
N GLU A 32 -19.23 3.96 -23.44
CA GLU A 32 -19.92 2.74 -23.87
C GLU A 32 -19.82 1.62 -22.83
N VAL A 33 -20.95 0.97 -22.51
CA VAL A 33 -21.00 -0.11 -21.51
C VAL A 33 -20.19 -1.33 -21.95
N SER A 34 -20.26 -1.69 -23.24
CA SER A 34 -19.52 -2.83 -23.81
C SER A 34 -18.01 -2.65 -23.61
N GLN A 35 -17.48 -1.46 -23.92
CA GLN A 35 -16.07 -1.13 -23.75
C GLN A 35 -15.65 -1.18 -22.28
N ARG A 36 -16.46 -0.60 -21.38
CA ARG A 36 -16.20 -0.67 -19.94
C ARG A 36 -16.08 -2.10 -19.43
N GLN A 37 -16.96 -2.99 -19.88
CA GLN A 37 -16.93 -4.41 -19.53
C GLN A 37 -15.68 -5.10 -20.09
N THR A 38 -15.28 -4.83 -21.33
CA THR A 38 -14.04 -5.37 -21.90
C THR A 38 -12.81 -4.95 -21.09
N TRP A 39 -12.70 -3.67 -20.73
CA TRP A 39 -11.59 -3.18 -19.91
C TRP A 39 -11.60 -3.77 -18.49
N LEU A 40 -12.79 -3.99 -17.91
CA LEU A 40 -12.92 -4.67 -16.63
C LEU A 40 -12.44 -6.14 -16.70
N GLN A 41 -12.78 -6.85 -17.78
CA GLN A 41 -12.29 -8.22 -18.00
C GLN A 41 -10.76 -8.28 -18.18
N ILE A 42 -10.19 -7.33 -18.91
CA ILE A 42 -8.73 -7.19 -19.03
C ILE A 42 -8.11 -6.93 -17.65
N TRP A 43 -8.72 -6.04 -16.87
CA TRP A 43 -8.24 -5.71 -15.52
C TRP A 43 -8.28 -6.92 -14.57
N GLN A 44 -9.25 -7.84 -14.69
CA GLN A 44 -9.31 -9.04 -13.83
C GLN A 44 -8.05 -9.93 -13.93
N LEU A 45 -7.34 -9.89 -15.07
CA LEU A 45 -6.09 -10.62 -15.28
C LEU A 45 -4.85 -9.89 -14.75
N PHE A 46 -5.02 -8.74 -14.08
CA PHE A 46 -3.91 -7.90 -13.62
C PHE A 46 -2.83 -8.64 -12.82
N PRO A 47 -3.10 -9.65 -11.96
CA PRO A 47 -2.00 -10.27 -11.19
C PRO A 47 -0.96 -10.95 -12.09
N ILE A 48 -1.43 -11.60 -13.16
CA ILE A 48 -0.59 -12.29 -14.14
C ILE A 48 0.08 -11.26 -15.05
N THR A 49 -0.72 -10.36 -15.63
CA THR A 49 -0.21 -9.38 -16.59
C THR A 49 0.73 -8.36 -15.94
N HIS A 50 0.51 -8.00 -14.67
CA HIS A 50 1.41 -7.13 -13.90
C HIS A 50 2.77 -7.78 -13.68
N SER A 51 2.79 -9.08 -13.31
CA SER A 51 4.04 -9.82 -13.12
C SER A 51 4.84 -9.91 -14.42
N LEU A 52 4.18 -10.19 -15.55
CA LEU A 52 4.82 -10.22 -16.87
C LEU A 52 5.32 -8.84 -17.32
N ALA A 53 4.51 -7.80 -17.12
CA ALA A 53 4.87 -6.42 -17.47
C ALA A 53 6.05 -5.93 -16.62
N GLN A 54 6.05 -6.20 -15.31
CA GLN A 54 7.16 -5.85 -14.43
C GLN A 54 8.44 -6.56 -14.89
N LEU A 55 8.37 -7.85 -15.23
CA LEU A 55 9.52 -8.59 -15.77
C LEU A 55 10.03 -7.98 -17.08
N ALA A 56 9.13 -7.65 -18.01
CA ALA A 56 9.48 -7.03 -19.28
C ALA A 56 10.15 -5.67 -19.09
N ILE A 57 9.51 -4.77 -18.31
CA ILE A 57 10.01 -3.41 -18.03
C ILE A 57 11.33 -3.47 -17.23
N SER A 58 11.50 -4.46 -16.36
CA SER A 58 12.75 -4.64 -15.61
C SER A 58 13.97 -4.79 -16.53
N LYS A 59 13.81 -5.28 -17.77
CA LYS A 59 14.92 -5.43 -18.73
C LYS A 59 15.50 -4.10 -19.21
N ILE A 60 14.80 -2.98 -19.02
CA ILE A 60 15.26 -1.63 -19.37
C ILE A 60 16.35 -1.15 -18.40
N TRP A 61 16.31 -1.63 -17.16
CA TRP A 61 17.19 -1.17 -16.09
C TRP A 61 18.37 -2.12 -15.88
N LYS A 62 19.53 -1.56 -15.52
CA LYS A 62 20.70 -2.35 -15.13
C LYS A 62 20.56 -2.85 -13.70
N ASP A 63 21.13 -4.03 -13.43
CA ASP A 63 21.28 -4.52 -12.07
C ASP A 63 22.46 -3.80 -11.39
N THR A 64 22.19 -3.11 -10.29
CA THR A 64 23.16 -2.32 -9.53
C THR A 64 23.35 -2.82 -8.10
N VAL A 65 22.77 -3.98 -7.74
CA VAL A 65 22.72 -4.47 -6.35
C VAL A 65 24.12 -4.60 -5.71
N ALA A 66 25.09 -5.15 -6.44
CA ALA A 66 26.44 -5.34 -5.90
C ALA A 66 27.13 -4.02 -5.56
N GLN A 67 26.98 -3.01 -6.41
CA GLN A 67 27.57 -1.69 -6.21
C GLN A 67 26.85 -0.91 -5.10
N ASP A 68 25.52 -0.92 -5.13
CA ASP A 68 24.67 -0.17 -4.21
C ASP A 68 24.76 -0.70 -2.78
N LYS A 69 25.00 -2.00 -2.57
CA LYS A 69 25.24 -2.58 -1.23
C LYS A 69 26.36 -1.89 -0.47
N ILE A 70 27.40 -1.45 -1.17
CA ILE A 70 28.61 -0.85 -0.59
C ILE A 70 28.50 0.67 -0.59
N HIS A 71 28.09 1.26 -1.71
CA HIS A 71 28.21 2.70 -1.95
C HIS A 71 26.91 3.49 -1.68
N ALA A 72 25.75 2.83 -1.78
CA ALA A 72 24.46 3.50 -1.72
C ALA A 72 23.36 2.59 -1.14
N PRO A 73 23.47 2.16 0.13
CA PRO A 73 22.58 1.14 0.69
C PRO A 73 21.13 1.60 0.92
N LYS A 74 20.82 2.88 0.72
CA LYS A 74 19.47 3.48 0.79
C LYS A 74 18.92 3.88 -0.59
N ARG A 75 19.53 3.41 -1.68
CA ARG A 75 19.20 3.88 -3.04
C ARG A 75 17.78 3.57 -3.48
N ASP A 76 17.19 2.50 -2.95
CA ASP A 76 15.84 2.06 -3.27
C ASP A 76 14.76 2.86 -2.54
N VAL A 77 15.09 3.51 -1.43
CA VAL A 77 14.13 4.24 -0.57
C VAL A 77 13.30 5.23 -1.38
N SER A 78 13.93 6.10 -2.20
CA SER A 78 13.18 7.06 -3.02
C SER A 78 12.26 6.38 -4.03
N THR A 79 12.70 5.28 -4.66
CA THR A 79 11.86 4.53 -5.61
C THR A 79 10.67 3.88 -4.92
N VAL A 80 10.86 3.36 -3.71
CA VAL A 80 9.78 2.80 -2.89
C VAL A 80 8.78 3.88 -2.48
N ILE A 81 9.28 5.07 -2.07
CA ILE A 81 8.44 6.23 -1.75
C ILE A 81 7.51 6.57 -2.91
N TYR A 82 8.03 6.67 -4.14
CA TYR A 82 7.18 6.96 -5.30
C TYR A 82 6.22 5.81 -5.64
N THR A 83 6.71 4.57 -5.57
CA THR A 83 5.91 3.37 -5.89
C THR A 83 4.69 3.23 -5.01
N VAL A 84 4.77 3.64 -3.75
CA VAL A 84 3.64 3.58 -2.80
C VAL A 84 2.91 4.92 -2.71
N GLY A 85 3.66 6.03 -2.71
CA GLY A 85 3.13 7.38 -2.55
C GLY A 85 2.19 7.80 -3.68
N ILE A 86 2.48 7.42 -4.93
CA ILE A 86 1.61 7.77 -6.08
C ILE A 86 0.26 7.04 -5.99
N PRO A 87 0.21 5.69 -5.84
CA PRO A 87 -1.03 4.96 -5.53
C PRO A 87 -1.81 5.50 -4.32
N ALA A 88 -1.11 5.83 -3.23
CA ALA A 88 -1.73 6.36 -2.03
C ALA A 88 -2.39 7.72 -2.28
N LEU A 89 -1.69 8.61 -3.00
CA LEU A 89 -2.22 9.91 -3.40
C LEU A 89 -3.46 9.77 -4.28
N LEU A 90 -3.43 8.89 -5.29
CA LEU A 90 -4.58 8.60 -6.13
C LEU A 90 -5.76 8.08 -5.30
N SER A 91 -5.52 7.17 -4.35
CA SER A 91 -6.55 6.67 -3.45
C SER A 91 -7.15 7.77 -2.58
N THR A 92 -6.33 8.68 -2.05
CA THR A 92 -6.80 9.84 -1.28
C THR A 92 -7.60 10.81 -2.14
N MET A 93 -7.22 11.02 -3.40
CA MET A 93 -8.01 11.84 -4.33
C MET A 93 -9.38 11.23 -4.60
N ILE A 94 -9.46 9.91 -4.81
CA ILE A 94 -10.74 9.20 -5.00
C ILE A 94 -11.59 9.26 -3.73
N TRP A 95 -10.97 9.13 -2.55
CA TRP A 95 -11.66 9.30 -1.26
C TRP A 95 -12.25 10.70 -1.12
N ALA A 96 -11.44 11.74 -1.34
CA ALA A 96 -11.90 13.13 -1.27
C ALA A 96 -13.03 13.39 -2.28
N TYR A 97 -12.88 12.93 -3.52
CA TYR A 97 -13.94 12.99 -4.53
C TYR A 97 -15.23 12.36 -4.02
N THR A 98 -15.15 11.14 -3.48
CA THR A 98 -16.32 10.43 -2.92
C THR A 98 -16.96 11.21 -1.77
N LEU A 99 -16.18 11.81 -0.87
CA LEU A 99 -16.71 12.62 0.22
C LEU A 99 -17.49 13.85 -0.27
N PHE A 100 -17.02 14.50 -1.34
CA PHE A 100 -17.64 15.73 -1.85
C PHE A 100 -18.78 15.48 -2.84
N THR A 101 -18.78 14.35 -3.55
CA THR A 101 -19.79 14.07 -4.60
C THR A 101 -20.83 13.03 -4.22
N SER A 102 -20.63 12.26 -3.14
CA SER A 102 -21.58 11.22 -2.76
C SER A 102 -22.90 11.83 -2.27
N THR A 103 -23.99 11.47 -2.94
CA THR A 103 -25.36 11.81 -2.51
C THR A 103 -25.85 10.91 -1.38
N SER A 104 -25.24 9.73 -1.22
CA SER A 104 -25.59 8.75 -0.20
C SER A 104 -24.65 8.86 1.00
N PRO A 105 -25.12 8.54 2.21
CA PRO A 105 -24.26 8.53 3.39
C PRO A 105 -23.18 7.44 3.27
N LEU A 106 -21.96 7.75 3.73
CA LEU A 106 -20.77 6.91 3.51
C LEU A 106 -20.92 5.48 4.04
N HIS A 107 -21.65 5.28 5.14
CA HIS A 107 -21.88 3.94 5.66
C HIS A 107 -22.66 3.05 4.69
N GLN A 108 -23.57 3.62 3.88
CA GLN A 108 -24.28 2.87 2.84
C GLN A 108 -23.40 2.55 1.63
N VAL A 109 -22.36 3.35 1.40
CA VAL A 109 -21.40 3.13 0.32
C VAL A 109 -20.40 2.04 0.71
N PHE A 110 -19.87 2.09 1.93
CA PHE A 110 -18.72 1.26 2.35
C PHE A 110 -19.06 0.08 3.27
N LEU A 111 -20.21 0.08 3.95
CA LEU A 111 -20.59 -1.03 4.84
C LEU A 111 -21.67 -1.92 4.18
N PRO A 112 -21.52 -3.26 4.28
CA PRO A 112 -22.55 -4.21 3.86
C PRO A 112 -23.88 -3.92 4.55
N GLN A 113 -24.92 -3.69 3.76
CA GLN A 113 -26.28 -3.45 4.27
C GLN A 113 -27.05 -4.77 4.50
N HIS A 114 -26.64 -5.85 3.83
CA HIS A 114 -27.35 -7.13 3.84
C HIS A 114 -26.41 -8.26 4.26
N LEU A 115 -26.45 -8.61 5.55
CA LEU A 115 -25.58 -9.64 6.13
C LEU A 115 -26.07 -11.08 5.82
N LEU A 116 -27.38 -11.30 5.70
CA LEU A 116 -27.99 -12.64 5.62
C LEU A 116 -29.28 -12.71 4.76
N SER A 117 -29.60 -11.67 4.01
CA SER A 117 -30.81 -11.62 3.19
C SER A 117 -30.57 -12.31 1.84
N SER A 118 -31.56 -13.07 1.34
CA SER A 118 -31.47 -13.55 -0.05
C SER A 118 -31.57 -12.34 -0.98
N VAL A 119 -30.46 -12.02 -1.64
CA VAL A 119 -30.42 -10.94 -2.60
C VAL A 119 -30.88 -11.51 -3.94
N THR A 120 -32.03 -11.04 -4.43
CA THR A 120 -32.63 -11.51 -5.69
C THR A 120 -32.19 -10.67 -6.89
N ASP A 121 -31.67 -9.46 -6.66
CA ASP A 121 -31.25 -8.51 -7.68
C ASP A 121 -29.71 -8.46 -7.85
N LEU A 122 -29.26 -8.46 -9.10
CA LEU A 122 -27.83 -8.49 -9.46
C LEU A 122 -27.09 -7.23 -9.02
N HIS A 123 -27.73 -6.06 -9.10
CA HIS A 123 -27.11 -4.80 -8.70
C HIS A 123 -26.85 -4.79 -7.19
N THR A 124 -27.87 -5.14 -6.41
CA THR A 124 -27.79 -5.25 -4.95
C THR A 124 -26.75 -6.29 -4.54
N PHE A 125 -26.67 -7.42 -5.25
CA PHE A 125 -25.68 -8.46 -4.99
C PHE A 125 -24.25 -7.95 -5.22
N THR A 126 -24.02 -7.30 -6.36
CA THR A 126 -22.71 -6.77 -6.74
C THR A 126 -22.22 -5.69 -5.78
N SER A 127 -23.11 -4.79 -5.35
CA SER A 127 -22.79 -3.76 -4.35
C SER A 127 -22.40 -4.38 -3.01
N ASN A 128 -23.17 -5.38 -2.54
CA ASN A 128 -22.88 -6.06 -1.27
C ASN A 128 -21.54 -6.80 -1.30
N VAL A 129 -21.24 -7.50 -2.42
CA VAL A 129 -19.95 -8.16 -2.62
C VAL A 129 -18.79 -7.16 -2.62
N MET A 130 -18.96 -6.01 -3.28
CA MET A 130 -17.93 -4.97 -3.31
C MET A 130 -17.66 -4.39 -1.92
N GLN A 131 -18.70 -4.15 -1.12
CA GLN A 131 -18.59 -3.66 0.26
C GLN A 131 -17.84 -4.66 1.15
N TRP A 132 -18.18 -5.94 1.04
CA TRP A 132 -17.46 -7.00 1.77
C TRP A 132 -16.00 -7.10 1.36
N ASN A 133 -15.73 -7.10 0.05
CA ASN A 133 -14.35 -7.14 -0.45
C ASN A 133 -13.54 -5.95 0.07
N PHE A 134 -14.13 -4.74 0.06
CA PHE A 134 -13.51 -3.55 0.60
C PHE A 134 -13.20 -3.68 2.10
N LEU A 135 -14.20 -4.09 2.91
CA LEU A 135 -14.01 -4.24 4.35
C LEU A 135 -12.96 -5.28 4.71
N LEU A 136 -13.00 -6.45 4.07
CA LEU A 136 -12.03 -7.52 4.30
C LEU A 136 -10.62 -7.07 3.92
N PHE A 137 -10.48 -6.41 2.77
CA PHE A 137 -9.19 -5.90 2.29
C PHE A 137 -8.61 -4.83 3.22
N VAL A 138 -9.40 -3.82 3.60
CA VAL A 138 -8.96 -2.74 4.50
C VAL A 138 -8.62 -3.31 5.88
N SER A 139 -9.46 -4.19 6.43
CA SER A 139 -9.24 -4.78 7.75
C SER A 139 -7.97 -5.64 7.78
N ALA A 140 -7.78 -6.48 6.76
CA ALA A 140 -6.56 -7.29 6.63
C ALA A 140 -5.30 -6.42 6.54
N THR A 141 -5.38 -5.31 5.80
CA THR A 141 -4.24 -4.41 5.62
C THR A 141 -3.95 -3.60 6.88
N TYR A 142 -4.96 -3.19 7.64
CA TYR A 142 -4.78 -2.54 8.93
C TYR A 142 -4.20 -3.49 9.97
N LEU A 143 -4.69 -4.73 10.00
CA LEU A 143 -4.13 -5.76 10.86
C LEU A 143 -2.64 -6.00 10.55
N TRP A 144 -2.28 -6.04 9.27
CA TRP A 144 -0.87 -6.13 8.85
C TRP A 144 -0.01 -4.94 9.35
N LEU A 145 -0.53 -3.71 9.28
CA LEU A 145 0.17 -2.54 9.84
C LEU A 145 0.30 -2.61 11.37
N LEU A 146 -0.72 -3.12 12.07
CA LEU A 146 -0.68 -3.30 13.51
C LEU A 146 0.31 -4.40 13.93
N TYR A 147 0.42 -5.49 13.17
CA TYR A 147 1.46 -6.49 13.37
C TYR A 147 2.85 -5.90 13.17
N PHE A 148 3.06 -5.08 12.13
CA PHE A 148 4.31 -4.35 12.00
C PHE A 148 4.61 -3.44 13.20
N ALA A 149 3.61 -2.70 13.69
CA ALA A 149 3.77 -1.83 14.85
C ALA A 149 4.11 -2.64 16.12
N TRP A 150 3.53 -3.83 16.28
CA TRP A 150 3.88 -4.76 17.35
C TRP A 150 5.35 -5.17 17.25
N ASP A 151 5.77 -5.70 16.10
CA ASP A 151 7.15 -6.17 15.89
C ASP A 151 8.16 -5.04 16.10
N ALA A 152 7.87 -3.85 15.55
CA ALA A 152 8.72 -2.68 15.70
C ALA A 152 8.83 -2.20 17.15
N LYS A 153 7.76 -2.33 17.94
CA LYS A 153 7.78 -2.04 19.38
C LYS A 153 8.57 -3.06 20.16
N ALA A 154 8.38 -4.35 19.89
CA ALA A 154 9.14 -5.43 20.52
C ALA A 154 10.64 -5.28 20.24
N ALA A 155 11.00 -4.88 19.02
CA ALA A 155 12.35 -4.52 18.60
C ALA A 155 12.89 -3.21 19.23
N GLY A 156 12.03 -2.41 19.85
CA GLY A 156 12.35 -1.11 20.42
C GLY A 156 12.61 0.00 19.41
N MET A 157 12.13 -0.17 18.17
CA MET A 157 12.28 0.81 17.09
C MET A 157 11.16 1.86 17.09
N VAL A 158 10.04 1.57 17.76
CA VAL A 158 8.88 2.47 17.94
C VAL A 158 8.54 2.54 19.43
N GLU A 159 8.39 3.76 19.96
CA GLU A 159 8.14 4.00 21.39
C GLU A 159 6.74 4.55 21.69
N ASN A 160 5.99 4.97 20.66
CA ASN A 160 4.65 5.54 20.82
C ASN A 160 3.69 4.57 21.53
N SER A 161 2.77 5.06 22.35
CA SER A 161 1.75 4.22 22.98
C SER A 161 0.84 3.53 21.94
N TRP A 162 0.18 2.43 22.31
CA TRP A 162 -0.79 1.77 21.41
C TRP A 162 -1.97 2.69 21.06
N ILE A 163 -2.41 3.49 22.02
CA ILE A 163 -3.47 4.49 21.83
C ILE A 163 -3.05 5.49 20.76
N THR A 164 -1.82 6.01 20.81
CA THR A 164 -1.30 6.94 19.81
C THR A 164 -1.29 6.32 18.40
N ILE A 165 -0.88 5.05 18.27
CA ILE A 165 -0.83 4.37 16.97
C ILE A 165 -2.24 4.16 16.41
N ILE A 166 -3.17 3.67 17.23
CA ILE A 166 -4.56 3.44 16.82
C ILE A 166 -5.23 4.76 16.47
N ALA A 167 -5.03 5.81 17.28
CA ALA A 167 -5.58 7.14 17.02
C ALA A 167 -5.01 7.73 15.73
N ALA A 168 -3.70 7.61 15.48
CA ALA A 168 -3.09 8.08 14.25
C ALA A 168 -3.65 7.35 13.02
N LEU A 169 -3.80 6.02 13.09
CA LEU A 169 -4.41 5.24 12.01
C LEU A 169 -5.87 5.65 11.78
N ALA A 170 -6.66 5.85 12.83
CA ALA A 170 -8.05 6.29 12.74
C ALA A 170 -8.16 7.69 12.11
N VAL A 171 -7.37 8.65 12.58
CA VAL A 171 -7.34 10.02 12.01
C VAL A 171 -6.91 9.99 10.55
N ALA A 172 -5.85 9.25 10.21
CA ALA A 172 -5.41 9.09 8.83
C ALA A 172 -6.49 8.45 7.95
N SER A 173 -7.23 7.46 8.46
CA SER A 173 -8.32 6.80 7.73
C SER A 173 -9.45 7.78 7.38
N VAL A 174 -9.80 8.67 8.30
CA VAL A 174 -10.85 9.67 8.09
C VAL A 174 -10.40 10.74 7.10
N VAL A 175 -9.18 11.27 7.29
CA VAL A 175 -8.68 12.41 6.50
C VAL A 175 -8.23 11.99 5.10
N LEU A 176 -7.45 10.90 5.00
CA LEU A 176 -6.83 10.47 3.74
C LEU A 176 -7.61 9.35 3.04
N GLY A 177 -8.62 8.81 3.70
CA GLY A 177 -9.27 7.57 3.30
C GLY A 177 -8.43 6.34 3.67
N PRO A 178 -9.01 5.13 3.62
CA PRO A 178 -8.32 3.93 4.06
C PRO A 178 -7.10 3.59 3.23
N GLY A 179 -7.15 3.73 1.90
CA GLY A 179 -5.98 3.47 1.04
C GLY A 179 -4.86 4.49 1.25
N GLY A 180 -5.18 5.76 1.47
CA GLY A 180 -4.21 6.79 1.83
C GLY A 180 -3.55 6.53 3.18
N ALA A 181 -4.35 6.15 4.18
CA ALA A 181 -3.86 5.76 5.51
C ALA A 181 -2.92 4.54 5.45
N VAL A 182 -3.26 3.53 4.65
CA VAL A 182 -2.37 2.39 4.39
C VAL A 182 -1.06 2.86 3.77
N GLY A 183 -1.12 3.72 2.75
CA GLY A 183 0.06 4.25 2.07
C GLY A 183 1.01 4.99 3.03
N VAL A 184 0.46 5.89 3.85
CA VAL A 184 1.23 6.59 4.90
C VAL A 184 1.81 5.60 5.92
N GLY A 185 1.03 4.63 6.37
CA GLY A 185 1.48 3.58 7.29
C GLY A 185 2.63 2.75 6.71
N PHE A 186 2.54 2.40 5.43
CA PHE A 186 3.61 1.70 4.72
C PHE A 186 4.89 2.55 4.62
N LEU A 187 4.77 3.83 4.26
CA LEU A 187 5.93 4.73 4.17
C LEU A 187 6.57 4.96 5.54
N TYR A 188 5.76 5.08 6.60
CA TYR A 188 6.25 5.14 7.97
C TYR A 188 7.00 3.86 8.36
N ARG A 189 6.47 2.69 7.98
CA ARG A 189 7.16 1.41 8.16
C ARG A 189 8.52 1.39 7.46
N GLU A 190 8.60 1.83 6.21
CA GLU A 190 9.87 1.87 5.48
C GLU A 190 10.87 2.86 6.11
N TYR A 191 10.39 4.01 6.60
CA TYR A 191 11.19 4.94 7.39
C TYR A 191 11.75 4.30 8.67
N VAL A 192 10.90 3.62 9.46
CA VAL A 192 11.33 2.93 10.68
C VAL A 192 12.39 1.87 10.39
N ILE A 193 12.20 1.04 9.36
CA ILE A 193 13.17 0.00 8.96
C ILE A 193 14.50 0.59 8.49
N THR A 194 14.47 1.79 7.89
CA THR A 194 15.65 2.42 7.29
C THR A 194 16.44 3.25 8.29
N GLU A 195 15.76 3.95 9.19
CA GLU A 195 16.36 4.95 10.09
C GLU A 195 16.47 4.48 11.54
N LYS A 196 15.60 3.58 11.99
CA LYS A 196 15.64 3.06 13.36
C LYS A 196 16.44 1.76 13.39
N ARG A 197 17.02 1.46 14.55
CA ARG A 197 17.80 0.24 14.77
C ARG A 197 17.16 -0.60 15.85
N HIS A 198 17.24 -1.91 15.67
CA HIS A 198 16.86 -2.87 16.67
C HIS A 198 17.69 -2.66 17.95
N ARG A 199 17.10 -2.81 19.13
CA ARG A 199 17.82 -2.63 20.42
C ARG A 199 19.07 -3.49 20.56
N GLY A 200 19.04 -4.70 20.01
CA GLY A 200 20.18 -5.62 19.95
C GLY A 200 21.11 -5.47 18.74
N ALA A 201 21.02 -4.38 17.97
CA ALA A 201 21.87 -4.19 16.80
C ALA A 201 23.31 -3.86 17.24
N ILE A 202 24.29 -4.63 16.73
CA ILE A 202 25.71 -4.34 16.93
C ILE A 202 26.03 -3.04 16.16
N THR A 203 26.29 -1.97 16.90
CA THR A 203 26.73 -0.68 16.36
C THR A 203 28.14 -0.39 16.86
N ARG A 204 28.86 0.52 16.18
CA ARG A 204 30.15 0.98 16.70
C ARG A 204 30.02 1.49 18.13
N GLU A 205 28.93 2.17 18.44
CA GLU A 205 28.63 2.69 19.78
C GLU A 205 28.35 1.57 20.80
N SER A 206 27.62 0.52 20.42
CA SER A 206 27.36 -0.62 21.32
C SER A 206 28.63 -1.39 21.64
N VAL A 207 29.55 -1.51 20.68
CA VAL A 207 30.83 -2.20 20.87
C VAL A 207 31.81 -1.31 21.63
N LEU A 208 31.96 -0.02 21.26
CA LEU A 208 32.90 0.91 21.88
C LEU A 208 32.47 1.36 23.28
N GLY A 209 31.17 1.41 23.57
CA GLY A 209 30.62 1.76 24.87
C GLY A 209 30.87 0.72 25.97
N GLU A 210 31.15 -0.54 25.61
CA GLU A 210 31.58 -1.57 26.56
C GLU A 210 33.05 -1.43 26.98
N TRP A 211 33.94 -0.97 26.09
CA TRP A 211 35.36 -0.80 26.39
C TRP A 211 35.68 0.35 27.35
N TYR A 212 34.78 1.34 27.49
CA TYR A 212 34.94 2.47 28.44
C TYR A 212 34.33 2.22 29.83
N ARG A 213 33.76 1.04 30.09
CA ARG A 213 33.21 0.66 31.41
C ARG A 213 34.04 -0.41 32.13
N LEU A 214 35.27 -0.64 31.67
CA LEU A 214 36.30 -1.46 32.33
C LEU A 214 37.41 -0.54 32.84
#